data_AF-A0A970CA56-F1
#
_entry.id   AF-A0A970CA56-F1
#
_cell.length_a   1.000
_cell.length_b   1.000
_cell.length_c   1.000
_cell.angle_alpha   90.00
_cell.angle_beta   90.00
_cell.angle_gamma   90.00
#
_symmetry.space_group_name_H-M   'P 1'
#
loop_
_entity.id
_entity.type
_entity.pdbx_description
1 polymer ?
#
loop_
_entity_poly.entity_id
_entity_poly.type
_entity_poly.pdbx_seq_one_letter_code
_entity_poly.pdbx_strand_id
1 'polypeptide(L)'
;MHTATDVNNRSLVRIAVDDRESRSQVIESLRLQPYVQLEVRRLSVGDYEVGTEWVFERKTIHDFAASLADGRLFHQVSRLARCPNGSALILEGPDQDRAETGISPEAWQGTLISIGLAFRLPVIRSADPEETARLLIYAANQVGRRRDAVFVTAGRRARTLERQRIRMLTALPQIGPHRARLLLNHFGSIAAVVQAAREELMEVRGIGEHIAREIRAFVAGDGVSSSDSATTPQMQDDGPE
;
A
#
# COMPACT_ATOMS: atom_id res chain seq x y z
N MET A 1 -18.01 -17.88 38.67
CA MET A 1 -16.57 -17.65 38.91
C MET A 1 -15.79 -18.53 37.95
N HIS A 2 -15.43 -18.03 36.77
CA HIS A 2 -14.52 -18.69 35.83
C HIS A 2 -13.23 -17.88 35.81
N THR A 3 -12.15 -18.57 36.09
CA THR A 3 -10.83 -18.07 36.47
C THR A 3 -10.04 -17.49 35.31
N ALA A 4 -9.64 -16.23 35.51
CA ALA A 4 -8.46 -15.53 35.03
C ALA A 4 -7.29 -16.42 34.53
N THR A 5 -7.35 -16.88 33.28
CA THR A 5 -6.27 -17.68 32.67
C THR A 5 -6.06 -17.32 31.20
N ASP A 6 -5.86 -16.04 30.89
CA ASP A 6 -5.48 -15.62 29.52
C ASP A 6 -4.69 -14.29 29.45
N VAL A 7 -3.89 -13.96 30.46
CA VAL A 7 -3.24 -12.63 30.55
C VAL A 7 -1.77 -12.63 30.10
N ASN A 8 -1.05 -13.75 30.03
CA ASN A 8 0.42 -13.72 30.09
C ASN A 8 1.18 -14.29 28.88
N ASN A 9 0.80 -13.90 27.67
CA ASN A 9 1.75 -13.99 26.54
C ASN A 9 1.68 -12.76 25.62
N ARG A 10 1.71 -11.56 26.20
CA ARG A 10 1.87 -10.32 25.45
C ARG A 10 3.35 -10.04 25.24
N SER A 11 3.78 -10.09 23.98
CA SER A 11 5.14 -9.75 23.55
C SER A 11 5.49 -8.32 23.97
N LEU A 12 6.75 -8.06 24.33
CA LEU A 12 7.23 -6.71 24.59
C LEU A 12 7.04 -5.84 23.34
N VAL A 13 6.33 -4.72 23.48
CA VAL A 13 5.99 -3.79 22.40
C VAL A 13 6.86 -2.54 22.51
N ARG A 14 7.63 -2.22 21.46
CA ARG A 14 8.40 -0.97 21.38
C ARG A 14 7.63 0.08 20.59
N ILE A 15 7.46 1.25 21.19
CA ILE A 15 6.81 2.41 20.57
C ILE A 15 7.70 3.63 20.80
N ALA A 16 8.10 4.29 19.71
CA ALA A 16 8.74 5.60 19.81
C ALA A 16 7.69 6.71 19.65
N VAL A 17 7.86 7.81 20.37
CA VAL A 17 6.92 8.95 20.38
C VAL A 17 7.67 10.25 20.11
N ASP A 18 7.12 11.10 19.23
CA ASP A 18 7.69 12.43 18.97
C ASP A 18 7.67 13.28 20.25
N ASP A 19 8.76 14.00 20.49
CA ASP A 19 8.88 14.88 21.65
C ASP A 19 7.81 15.99 21.71
N ARG A 20 7.23 16.40 20.58
CA ARG A 20 6.12 17.37 20.53
C ARG A 20 4.82 16.79 21.10
N GLU A 21 4.65 15.48 21.04
CA GLU A 21 3.45 14.79 21.53
C GLU A 21 3.60 14.37 23.00
N SER A 22 4.75 14.66 23.64
CA SER A 22 5.13 14.24 25.00
C SER A 22 4.13 14.53 26.13
N ARG A 23 3.18 15.43 25.91
CA ARG A 23 2.13 15.86 26.88
C ARG A 23 0.74 15.29 26.55
N SER A 24 0.63 14.41 25.57
CA SER A 24 -0.63 13.78 25.18
C SER A 24 -1.08 12.73 26.20
N GLN A 25 -2.38 12.69 26.47
CA GLN A 25 -2.99 11.66 27.33
C GLN A 25 -2.74 10.24 26.80
N VAL A 26 -2.51 10.09 25.49
CA VAL A 26 -2.14 8.80 24.87
C VAL A 26 -0.85 8.24 25.48
N ILE A 27 0.14 9.09 25.76
CA ILE A 27 1.41 8.64 26.34
C ILE A 27 1.20 8.17 27.77
N GLU A 28 0.33 8.83 28.54
CA GLU A 28 -0.03 8.38 29.87
C GLU A 28 -0.69 7.00 29.81
N SER A 29 -1.65 6.80 28.92
CA SER A 29 -2.29 5.51 28.67
C SER A 29 -1.28 4.43 28.24
N LEU A 30 -0.27 4.78 27.43
CA LEU A 30 0.79 3.85 27.01
C LEU A 30 1.75 3.51 28.17
N ARG A 31 2.09 4.47 29.03
CA ARG A 31 2.97 4.28 30.21
C ARG A 31 2.36 3.33 31.25
N LEU A 32 1.02 3.30 31.33
CA LEU A 32 0.31 2.38 32.23
C LEU A 32 0.39 0.91 31.79
N GLN A 33 0.90 0.62 30.58
CA GLN A 33 0.94 -0.74 30.04
C GLN A 33 2.30 -1.40 30.33
N PRO A 34 2.35 -2.48 31.14
CA PRO A 34 3.60 -3.06 31.63
C PRO A 34 4.47 -3.72 30.55
N TYR A 35 3.88 -4.04 29.38
CA TYR A 35 4.56 -4.66 28.24
C TYR A 35 4.91 -3.66 27.14
N VAL A 36 4.76 -2.36 27.38
CA VAL A 36 5.13 -1.31 26.42
C VAL A 36 6.44 -0.64 26.86
N GLN A 37 7.44 -0.71 25.97
CA GLN A 37 8.68 0.04 26.07
C GLN A 37 8.56 1.32 25.25
N LEU A 38 8.43 2.46 25.93
CA LEU A 38 8.35 3.78 25.30
C LEU A 38 9.73 4.40 25.13
N GLU A 39 9.95 4.98 23.95
CA GLU A 39 11.12 5.80 23.64
C GLU A 39 10.65 7.17 23.16
N VAL A 40 10.96 8.23 23.90
CA VAL A 40 10.64 9.60 23.45
C VAL A 40 11.84 10.14 22.67
N ARG A 41 11.64 10.43 21.39
CA ARG A 41 12.69 10.97 20.50
C ARG A 41 12.08 11.82 19.40
N ARG A 42 12.87 12.70 18.80
CA ARG A 42 12.42 13.49 17.65
C ARG A 42 12.20 12.60 16.42
N LEU A 43 10.98 12.56 15.91
CA LEU A 43 10.62 11.88 14.66
C LEU A 43 10.68 12.87 13.49
N SER A 44 11.05 12.38 12.30
CA SER A 44 11.06 13.20 11.08
C SER A 44 9.66 13.46 10.52
N VAL A 45 8.73 12.54 10.78
CA VAL A 45 7.33 12.54 10.32
C VAL A 45 6.47 11.74 11.32
N GLY A 46 5.25 12.20 11.58
CA GLY A 46 4.29 11.54 12.46
C GLY A 46 4.60 11.72 13.95
N ASP A 47 3.69 11.21 14.78
CA ASP A 47 3.73 11.37 16.24
C ASP A 47 4.17 10.09 16.94
N TYR A 48 3.90 8.92 16.34
CA TYR A 48 4.25 7.62 16.90
C TYR A 48 4.92 6.74 15.84
N GLU A 49 5.92 5.96 16.24
CA GLU A 49 6.55 4.93 15.42
C GLU A 49 6.48 3.57 16.12
N VAL A 50 6.01 2.55 15.39
CA VAL A 50 5.70 1.23 15.92
C VAL A 50 6.43 0.15 15.13
N GLY A 51 6.95 -0.88 15.81
CA GLY A 51 7.46 -2.10 15.15
C GLY A 51 8.66 -1.83 14.24
N THR A 52 9.48 -0.87 14.65
CA THR A 52 10.69 -0.33 14.00
C THR A 52 10.46 0.62 12.82
N GLU A 53 9.28 0.71 12.19
CA GLU A 53 9.13 1.55 10.99
C GLU A 53 7.70 2.02 10.62
N TRP A 54 6.63 1.59 11.30
CA TRP A 54 5.27 2.04 10.98
C TRP A 54 4.97 3.37 11.66
N VAL A 55 4.62 4.39 10.89
CA VAL A 55 4.39 5.74 11.40
C VAL A 55 2.89 6.01 11.58
N PHE A 56 2.51 6.55 12.73
CA PHE A 56 1.14 7.01 13.00
C PHE A 56 1.14 8.51 13.26
N GLU A 57 0.22 9.19 12.62
CA GLU A 57 -0.14 10.58 12.92
C GLU A 57 -1.45 10.56 13.69
N ARG A 58 -1.50 11.22 14.84
CA ARG A 58 -2.72 11.41 15.62
C ARG A 58 -3.29 12.78 15.33
N LYS A 59 -4.59 12.84 15.06
CA LYS A 59 -5.30 14.09 14.88
C LYS A 59 -6.63 14.05 15.58
N THR A 60 -6.90 15.04 16.44
CA THR A 60 -8.25 15.21 16.99
C THR A 60 -9.22 15.61 15.88
N ILE A 61 -10.52 15.39 16.08
CA ILE A 61 -11.57 15.85 15.15
C ILE A 61 -11.44 17.35 14.87
N HIS A 62 -11.20 18.17 15.90
CA HIS A 62 -11.02 19.62 15.77
C HIS A 62 -9.71 19.97 15.04
N ASP A 63 -8.59 19.30 15.32
CA ASP A 63 -7.32 19.56 14.64
C ASP A 63 -7.35 19.14 13.17
N PHE A 64 -8.08 18.06 12.86
CA PHE A 64 -8.34 17.66 11.49
C PHE A 64 -9.13 18.74 10.76
N ALA A 65 -10.20 19.21 11.39
CA ALA A 65 -11.04 20.26 10.85
C ALA A 65 -10.27 21.56 10.59
N ALA A 66 -9.55 22.05 11.60
CA ALA A 66 -8.71 23.24 11.48
C ALA A 66 -7.66 23.08 10.36
N SER A 67 -7.02 21.91 10.27
CA SER A 67 -6.03 21.68 9.21
C SER A 67 -6.62 21.58 7.80
N LEU A 68 -7.89 21.18 7.68
CA LEU A 68 -8.59 21.19 6.40
C LEU A 68 -8.95 22.63 6.00
N ALA A 69 -9.50 23.41 6.93
CA ALA A 69 -9.82 24.82 6.72
C ALA A 69 -8.59 25.65 6.34
N ASP A 70 -7.45 25.38 7.00
CA ASP A 70 -6.16 26.04 6.71
C ASP A 70 -5.47 25.53 5.43
N GLY A 71 -6.01 24.48 4.78
CA GLY A 71 -5.42 23.87 3.57
C GLY A 71 -4.13 23.07 3.80
N ARG A 72 -3.62 22.99 5.03
CA ARG A 72 -2.35 22.31 5.36
C ARG A 72 -2.45 20.79 5.48
N LEU A 73 -3.67 20.25 5.65
CA LEU A 73 -3.91 18.82 5.86
C LEU A 73 -3.28 17.93 4.76
N PHE A 74 -3.51 18.26 3.49
CA PHE A 74 -3.04 17.42 2.38
C PHE A 74 -1.50 17.42 2.23
N HIS A 75 -0.82 18.49 2.64
CA HIS A 75 0.64 18.51 2.67
C HIS A 75 1.17 17.50 3.70
N GLN A 76 0.56 17.44 4.88
CA GLN A 76 0.90 16.48 5.92
C GLN A 76 0.60 15.04 5.49
N VAL A 77 -0.60 14.80 4.95
CA VAL A 77 -1.00 13.48 4.40
C VAL A 77 -0.04 13.02 3.31
N SER A 78 0.41 13.92 2.41
CA SER A 78 1.37 13.61 1.36
C SER A 78 2.74 13.15 1.93
N ARG A 79 3.21 13.80 3.00
CA ARG A 79 4.45 13.39 3.70
C ARG A 79 4.29 12.01 4.35
N LEU A 80 3.17 11.78 5.04
CA LEU A 80 2.86 10.49 5.67
C LEU A 80 2.80 9.38 4.62
N ALA A 81 2.10 9.58 3.51
CA ALA A 81 1.89 8.57 2.46
C ALA A 81 3.19 8.10 1.76
N ARG A 82 4.30 8.85 1.93
CA ARG A 82 5.63 8.55 1.41
C ARG A 82 6.53 7.78 2.39
N CYS A 83 6.06 7.49 3.60
CA CYS A 83 6.82 6.71 4.58
C CYS A 83 7.13 5.31 4.01
N PRO A 84 8.40 4.87 3.98
CA PRO A 84 8.82 3.67 3.24
C PRO A 84 8.10 2.38 3.66
N ASN A 85 7.81 2.26 4.95
CA ASN A 85 7.32 1.03 5.57
C ASN A 85 5.83 1.05 5.90
N GLY A 86 5.15 2.15 5.52
CA GLY A 86 3.75 2.37 5.76
C GLY A 86 3.50 3.37 6.88
N SER A 87 2.35 4.01 6.79
CA SER A 87 1.86 4.96 7.78
C SER A 87 0.34 4.90 7.87
N ALA A 88 -0.23 5.46 8.93
CA ALA A 88 -1.67 5.63 9.10
C ALA A 88 -1.99 6.93 9.83
N LEU A 89 -3.19 7.46 9.59
CA LEU A 89 -3.76 8.56 10.35
C LEU A 89 -4.73 7.97 11.38
N ILE A 90 -4.57 8.34 12.66
CA ILE A 90 -5.56 8.10 13.70
C ILE A 90 -6.36 9.37 13.88
N LEU A 91 -7.65 9.31 13.56
CA LEU A 91 -8.60 10.36 13.89
C LEU A 91 -9.20 10.05 15.24
N GLU A 92 -8.94 10.92 16.22
CA GLU A 92 -9.33 10.75 17.61
C GLU A 92 -10.46 11.73 18.00
N GLY A 93 -11.43 11.22 18.76
CA GLY A 93 -12.55 11.98 19.30
C GLY A 93 -13.88 11.30 18.94
N PRO A 94 -14.95 11.51 19.74
CA PRO A 94 -16.27 10.97 19.45
C PRO A 94 -16.88 11.56 18.18
N ASP A 95 -17.85 10.87 17.58
CA ASP A 95 -18.46 11.31 16.33
C ASP A 95 -19.28 12.60 16.47
N GLN A 96 -19.74 12.90 17.69
CA GLN A 96 -20.47 14.13 18.01
C GLN A 96 -19.63 15.40 17.77
N ASP A 97 -18.33 15.35 18.03
CA ASP A 97 -17.42 16.49 17.86
C ASP A 97 -17.37 16.95 16.40
N ARG A 98 -17.68 16.06 15.44
CA ARG A 98 -17.70 16.40 14.02
C ARG A 98 -18.72 17.48 13.71
N ALA A 99 -19.89 17.45 14.36
CA ALA A 99 -20.94 18.44 14.16
C ALA A 99 -20.51 19.84 14.62
N GLU A 100 -19.62 19.91 15.60
CA GLU A 100 -19.13 21.16 16.20
C GLU A 100 -18.04 21.85 15.36
N THR A 101 -17.46 21.14 14.38
CA THR A 101 -16.35 21.66 13.56
C THR A 101 -16.78 22.68 12.50
N GLY A 102 -18.07 22.77 12.17
CA GLY A 102 -18.57 23.62 11.08
C GLY A 102 -18.21 23.13 9.67
N ILE A 103 -17.57 21.97 9.53
CA ILE A 103 -17.27 21.35 8.24
C ILE A 103 -18.49 20.62 7.71
N SER A 104 -18.82 20.83 6.45
CA SER A 104 -19.94 20.12 5.83
C SER A 104 -19.68 18.60 5.77
N PRO A 105 -20.73 17.76 5.89
CA PRO A 105 -20.59 16.31 5.77
C PRO A 105 -19.87 15.88 4.48
N GLU A 106 -20.12 16.58 3.38
CA GLU A 106 -19.54 16.32 2.06
C GLU A 106 -18.04 16.64 2.04
N ALA A 107 -17.62 17.77 2.61
CA ALA A 107 -16.22 18.14 2.70
C ALA A 107 -15.45 17.15 3.59
N TRP A 108 -16.06 16.71 4.70
CA TRP A 108 -15.50 15.69 5.57
C TRP A 108 -15.32 14.36 4.83
N GLN A 109 -16.39 13.84 4.23
CA GLN A 109 -16.36 12.56 3.52
C GLN A 109 -15.43 12.61 2.31
N GLY A 110 -15.48 13.67 1.51
CA GLY A 110 -14.59 13.87 0.35
C GLY A 110 -13.12 13.90 0.75
N THR A 111 -12.81 14.50 1.91
CA THR A 111 -11.45 14.48 2.46
C THR A 111 -11.03 13.08 2.87
N LEU A 112 -11.86 12.34 3.61
CA LEU A 112 -11.56 10.95 3.99
C LEU A 112 -11.38 10.02 2.78
N ILE A 113 -12.24 10.17 1.76
CA ILE A 113 -12.13 9.44 0.49
C ILE A 113 -10.82 9.77 -0.21
N SER A 114 -10.45 11.06 -0.26
CA SER A 114 -9.19 11.49 -0.88
C SER A 114 -7.98 10.90 -0.15
N ILE A 115 -7.96 10.97 1.19
CA ILE A 115 -6.90 10.38 2.02
C ILE A 115 -6.81 8.86 1.78
N GLY A 116 -7.94 8.16 1.82
CA GLY A 116 -8.01 6.71 1.72
C GLY A 116 -7.76 6.14 0.31
N LEU A 117 -8.23 6.80 -0.75
CA LEU A 117 -8.16 6.29 -2.12
C LEU A 117 -7.02 6.91 -2.93
N ALA A 118 -6.87 8.25 -2.89
CA ALA A 118 -5.87 8.95 -3.69
C ALA A 118 -4.49 8.87 -3.05
N PHE A 119 -4.37 9.25 -1.77
CA PHE A 119 -3.11 9.14 -1.02
C PHE A 119 -2.85 7.71 -0.52
N ARG A 120 -3.90 6.87 -0.53
CA ARG A 120 -3.87 5.49 -0.05
C ARG A 120 -3.42 5.39 1.42
N LEU A 121 -3.68 6.41 2.23
CA LEU A 121 -3.30 6.42 3.64
C LEU A 121 -4.45 5.81 4.46
N PRO A 122 -4.22 4.71 5.20
CA PRO A 122 -5.20 4.19 6.12
C PRO A 122 -5.62 5.25 7.14
N VAL A 123 -6.94 5.39 7.35
CA VAL A 123 -7.51 6.22 8.40
C VAL A 123 -8.17 5.29 9.41
N ILE A 124 -7.76 5.39 10.66
CA ILE A 124 -8.26 4.59 11.78
C ILE A 124 -8.99 5.56 12.72
N ARG A 125 -10.16 5.16 13.21
CA ARG A 125 -10.92 5.94 14.19
C ARG A 125 -10.58 5.48 15.60
N SER A 126 -10.52 6.44 16.51
CA SER A 126 -10.42 6.26 17.94
C SER A 126 -11.40 7.21 18.62
N ALA A 127 -12.12 6.76 19.63
CA ALA A 127 -13.04 7.58 20.41
C ALA A 127 -12.28 8.50 21.38
N ASP A 128 -11.16 8.03 21.93
CA ASP A 128 -10.46 8.69 23.02
C ASP A 128 -8.95 8.33 23.06
N PRO A 129 -8.14 9.01 23.90
CA PRO A 129 -6.72 8.73 24.01
C PRO A 129 -6.36 7.30 24.45
N GLU A 130 -7.21 6.67 25.27
CA GLU A 130 -6.98 5.30 25.76
C GLU A 130 -7.15 4.28 24.64
N GLU A 131 -8.19 4.44 23.81
CA GLU A 131 -8.38 3.65 22.60
C GLU A 131 -7.23 3.88 21.60
N THR A 132 -6.74 5.11 21.45
CA THR A 132 -5.58 5.40 20.59
C THR A 132 -4.35 4.62 21.05
N ALA A 133 -4.07 4.61 22.35
CA ALA A 133 -2.98 3.82 22.93
C ALA A 133 -3.16 2.31 22.66
N ARG A 134 -4.38 1.78 22.83
CA ARG A 134 -4.70 0.37 22.51
C ARG A 134 -4.49 0.05 21.04
N LEU A 135 -4.88 0.93 20.12
CA LEU A 135 -4.69 0.76 18.67
C LEU A 135 -3.21 0.69 18.30
N LEU A 136 -2.37 1.55 18.88
CA LEU A 136 -0.91 1.52 18.67
C LEU A 136 -0.31 0.19 19.15
N ILE A 137 -0.76 -0.31 20.30
CA ILE A 137 -0.35 -1.61 20.84
C ILE A 137 -0.81 -2.77 19.94
N TYR A 138 -2.05 -2.73 19.45
CA TYR A 138 -2.55 -3.75 18.53
C TYR A 138 -1.77 -3.75 17.21
N ALA A 139 -1.45 -2.57 16.67
CA ALA A 139 -0.60 -2.44 15.50
C ALA A 139 0.78 -3.06 15.73
N ALA A 140 1.41 -2.79 16.89
CA ALA A 140 2.71 -3.34 17.24
C ALA A 140 2.71 -4.87 17.25
N ASN A 141 1.70 -5.47 17.88
CA ASN A 141 1.55 -6.92 17.96
C ASN A 141 1.29 -7.55 16.58
N GLN A 142 0.53 -6.89 15.70
CA GLN A 142 0.30 -7.36 14.34
C GLN A 142 1.57 -7.29 13.47
N VAL A 143 2.41 -6.27 13.66
CA VAL A 143 3.72 -6.18 12.97
C VAL A 143 4.66 -7.28 13.43
N GLY A 144 4.72 -7.58 14.73
CA GLY A 144 5.48 -8.72 15.27
C GLY A 144 5.06 -10.04 14.64
N ARG A 145 3.74 -10.32 14.63
CA ARG A 145 3.20 -11.54 14.00
C ARG A 145 3.44 -11.62 12.50
N ARG A 146 3.51 -10.50 11.76
CA ARG A 146 3.84 -10.50 10.32
C ARG A 146 5.33 -10.77 10.03
N ARG A 147 6.23 -10.59 11.00
CA ARG A 147 7.62 -11.08 10.87
C ARG A 147 7.66 -12.60 10.99
N ASP A 148 6.83 -13.16 11.86
CA ASP A 148 6.76 -14.61 12.12
C ASP A 148 5.86 -15.37 11.13
N ALA A 149 4.85 -14.71 10.57
CA ALA A 149 3.94 -15.28 9.59
C ALA A 149 4.12 -14.59 8.23
N VAL A 150 4.43 -15.38 7.20
CA VAL A 150 4.54 -14.97 5.80
C VAL A 150 3.15 -14.57 5.26
N PHE A 151 2.59 -13.48 5.77
CA PHE A 151 1.42 -12.87 5.17
C PHE A 151 1.88 -12.12 3.92
N VAL A 152 1.46 -12.62 2.76
CA VAL A 152 1.61 -11.98 1.45
C VAL A 152 0.73 -10.73 1.44
N THR A 153 1.26 -9.60 1.89
CA THR A 153 0.53 -8.33 1.81
C THR A 153 0.59 -7.82 0.38
N ALA A 154 -0.51 -7.99 -0.35
CA ALA A 154 -0.78 -7.25 -1.57
C ALA A 154 -0.93 -5.76 -1.24
N GLY A 155 -0.18 -4.89 -1.92
CA GLY A 155 -0.54 -3.47 -2.03
C GLY A 155 0.53 -2.44 -1.69
N ARG A 156 1.45 -2.68 -0.75
CA ARG A 156 2.42 -1.62 -0.37
C ARG A 156 3.70 -2.09 0.31
N ARG A 157 4.26 -3.24 -0.08
CA ARG A 157 5.64 -3.56 0.28
C ARG A 157 6.57 -2.85 -0.68
N ALA A 158 7.65 -2.27 -0.14
CA ALA A 158 8.84 -1.86 -0.87
C ALA A 158 8.99 -2.72 -2.13
N ARG A 159 8.90 -2.08 -3.30
CA ARG A 159 8.82 -2.78 -4.57
C ARG A 159 10.14 -3.52 -4.75
N THR A 160 10.20 -4.81 -4.41
CA THR A 160 11.41 -5.62 -4.62
C THR A 160 11.85 -5.44 -6.07
N LEU A 161 13.15 -5.24 -6.29
CA LEU A 161 13.71 -4.96 -7.61
C LEU A 161 13.21 -5.97 -8.65
N GLU A 162 13.10 -7.23 -8.24
CA GLU A 162 12.51 -8.33 -9.00
C GLU A 162 11.04 -8.10 -9.42
N ARG A 163 10.18 -7.60 -8.53
CA ARG A 163 8.78 -7.28 -8.86
C ARG A 163 8.65 -6.04 -9.73
N GLN A 164 9.60 -5.11 -9.64
CA GLN A 164 9.71 -4.01 -10.61
C GLN A 164 10.09 -4.54 -12.00
N ARG A 165 11.08 -5.44 -12.04
CA ARG A 165 11.53 -6.07 -13.29
C ARG A 165 10.41 -6.84 -13.99
N ILE A 166 9.63 -7.61 -13.24
CA ILE A 166 8.46 -8.32 -13.78
C ILE A 166 7.45 -7.33 -14.36
N ARG A 167 7.14 -6.24 -13.66
CA ARG A 167 6.16 -5.27 -14.16
C ARG A 167 6.61 -4.57 -15.43
N MET A 168 7.90 -4.26 -15.55
CA MET A 168 8.45 -3.70 -16.78
C MET A 168 8.28 -4.68 -17.95
N LEU A 169 8.57 -5.96 -17.74
CA LEU A 169 8.38 -6.97 -18.78
C LEU A 169 6.91 -7.25 -19.10
N THR A 170 5.99 -7.09 -18.15
CA THR A 170 4.55 -7.21 -18.45
C THR A 170 3.99 -6.05 -19.27
N ALA A 171 4.78 -5.00 -19.53
CA ALA A 171 4.42 -3.97 -20.49
C ALA A 171 4.68 -4.40 -21.94
N LEU A 172 5.41 -5.51 -22.16
CA LEU A 172 5.61 -6.09 -23.49
C LEU A 172 4.31 -6.79 -23.96
N PRO A 173 4.01 -6.75 -25.27
CA PRO A 173 2.84 -7.41 -25.83
C PRO A 173 2.86 -8.91 -25.53
N GLN A 174 1.68 -9.47 -25.19
CA GLN A 174 1.47 -10.88 -24.86
C GLN A 174 2.27 -11.44 -23.67
N ILE A 175 2.92 -10.59 -22.88
CA ILE A 175 3.70 -11.00 -21.70
C ILE A 175 2.91 -10.73 -20.42
N GLY A 176 2.34 -11.80 -19.86
CA GLY A 176 1.78 -11.81 -18.50
C GLY A 176 2.84 -12.08 -17.42
N PRO A 177 2.48 -11.95 -16.12
CA PRO A 177 3.41 -12.11 -15.00
C PRO A 177 4.17 -13.44 -14.97
N HIS A 178 3.53 -14.52 -15.42
CA HIS A 178 4.14 -15.85 -15.51
C HIS A 178 5.27 -15.88 -16.56
N ARG A 179 5.02 -15.38 -17.77
CA ARG A 179 6.04 -15.31 -18.84
C ARG A 179 7.15 -14.34 -18.49
N ALA A 180 6.84 -13.20 -17.89
CA ALA A 180 7.84 -12.25 -17.40
C ALA A 180 8.81 -12.88 -16.38
N ARG A 181 8.31 -13.78 -15.52
CA ARG A 181 9.15 -14.54 -14.59
C ARG A 181 10.06 -15.52 -15.34
N LEU A 182 9.52 -16.27 -16.29
CA LEU A 182 10.29 -17.23 -17.09
C LEU A 182 11.40 -16.53 -17.89
N LEU A 183 11.09 -15.40 -18.51
CA LEU A 183 12.05 -14.55 -19.20
C LEU A 183 13.17 -14.09 -18.27
N LEU A 184 12.85 -13.57 -17.08
CA LEU A 184 13.89 -13.15 -16.12
C LEU A 184 14.73 -14.30 -15.59
N ASN A 185 14.13 -15.48 -15.40
CA ASN A 185 14.86 -16.66 -14.93
C ASN A 185 15.81 -17.20 -16.02
N HIS A 186 15.41 -17.13 -17.28
CA HIS A 186 16.24 -17.60 -18.41
C HIS A 186 17.35 -16.59 -18.73
N PHE A 187 17.03 -15.30 -18.88
CA PHE A 187 17.96 -14.26 -19.34
C PHE A 187 18.66 -13.50 -18.21
N GLY A 188 18.23 -13.65 -16.96
CA GLY A 188 18.84 -13.03 -15.76
C GLY A 188 18.62 -11.52 -15.58
N SER A 189 18.32 -10.77 -16.65
CA SER A 189 18.10 -9.31 -16.59
C SER A 189 17.12 -8.81 -17.66
N ILE A 190 16.53 -7.63 -17.45
CA ILE A 190 15.69 -6.99 -18.48
C ILE A 190 16.51 -6.67 -19.72
N ALA A 191 17.74 -6.17 -19.56
CA ALA A 191 18.60 -5.80 -20.68
C ALA A 191 18.83 -6.99 -21.61
N ALA A 192 19.09 -8.17 -21.05
CA ALA A 192 19.23 -9.39 -21.82
C ALA A 192 17.93 -9.80 -22.54
N VAL A 193 16.76 -9.68 -21.91
CA VAL A 193 15.46 -9.96 -22.56
C VAL A 193 15.20 -9.03 -23.75
N VAL A 194 15.52 -7.74 -23.59
CA VAL A 194 15.33 -6.71 -24.64
C VAL A 194 16.31 -6.90 -25.79
N GLN A 195 17.52 -7.42 -25.52
CA GLN A 195 18.54 -7.65 -26.54
C GLN A 195 18.42 -9.01 -27.23
N ALA A 196 17.79 -10.00 -26.59
CA ALA A 196 17.67 -11.37 -27.08
C ALA A 196 17.08 -11.46 -28.49
N ALA A 197 17.66 -12.33 -29.33
CA ALA A 197 17.13 -12.65 -30.65
C ALA A 197 15.80 -13.39 -30.55
N ARG A 198 15.05 -13.42 -31.66
CA ARG A 198 13.73 -14.07 -31.70
C ARG A 198 13.84 -15.56 -31.36
N GLU A 199 14.87 -16.20 -31.89
CA GLU A 199 15.16 -17.62 -31.71
C GLU A 199 15.46 -17.93 -30.24
N GLU A 200 16.23 -17.08 -29.56
CA GLU A 200 16.52 -17.20 -28.12
C GLU A 200 15.27 -17.00 -27.25
N LEU A 201 14.40 -16.06 -27.62
CA LEU A 201 13.12 -15.84 -26.92
C LEU A 201 12.21 -17.07 -26.99
N MET A 202 12.25 -17.82 -28.09
CA MET A 202 11.45 -19.04 -28.29
C MET A 202 11.91 -20.23 -27.46
N GLU A 203 13.14 -20.21 -26.93
CA GLU A 203 13.63 -21.22 -25.99
C GLU A 203 12.89 -21.14 -24.64
N VAL A 204 12.27 -20.00 -24.34
CA VAL A 204 11.51 -19.80 -23.11
C VAL A 204 10.13 -20.44 -23.25
N ARG A 205 9.85 -21.40 -22.37
CA ARG A 205 8.58 -22.14 -22.33
C ARG A 205 7.36 -21.20 -22.38
N GLY A 206 6.53 -21.39 -23.40
CA GLY A 206 5.29 -20.63 -23.59
C GLY A 206 5.46 -19.33 -24.37
N ILE A 207 6.64 -19.09 -24.95
CA ILE A 207 6.91 -18.07 -25.97
C ILE A 207 7.13 -18.80 -27.29
N GLY A 208 6.18 -18.66 -28.21
CA GLY A 208 6.29 -19.16 -29.58
C GLY A 208 6.66 -18.05 -30.56
N GLU A 209 6.84 -18.42 -31.82
CA GLU A 209 7.20 -17.53 -32.95
C GLU A 209 6.41 -16.22 -32.95
N HIS A 210 5.07 -16.31 -32.85
CA HIS A 210 4.20 -15.14 -32.84
C HIS A 210 4.54 -14.15 -31.72
N ILE A 211 4.71 -14.65 -30.50
CA ILE A 211 4.97 -13.85 -29.30
C ILE A 211 6.38 -13.27 -29.37
N ALA A 212 7.37 -14.06 -29.78
CA ALA A 212 8.75 -13.61 -29.92
C ALA A 212 8.86 -12.48 -30.96
N ARG A 213 8.14 -12.60 -32.09
CA ARG A 213 8.06 -11.55 -33.11
C ARG A 213 7.44 -10.26 -32.57
N GLU A 214 6.31 -10.34 -31.85
CA GLU A 214 5.66 -9.14 -31.27
C GLU A 214 6.53 -8.44 -30.23
N ILE A 215 7.26 -9.19 -29.39
CA ILE A 215 8.22 -8.63 -28.45
C ILE A 215 9.32 -7.87 -29.20
N ARG A 216 9.89 -8.48 -30.24
CA ARG A 216 10.98 -7.87 -31.03
C ARG A 216 10.53 -6.61 -31.76
N ALA A 217 9.36 -6.63 -32.39
CA ALA A 217 8.79 -5.47 -33.06
C ALA A 217 8.57 -4.31 -32.08
N PHE A 218 7.94 -4.60 -30.93
CA PHE A 218 7.70 -3.61 -29.88
C PHE A 218 9.00 -2.98 -29.35
N VAL A 219 10.03 -3.81 -29.12
CA VAL A 219 11.34 -3.33 -28.63
C VAL A 219 12.08 -2.51 -29.69
N ALA A 220 11.98 -2.87 -30.97
CA ALA A 220 12.61 -2.13 -32.07
C ALA A 220 11.93 -0.78 -32.35
N GLY A 221 10.72 -0.56 -31.83
CA GLY A 221 9.91 0.62 -32.13
C GLY A 221 9.12 0.50 -33.44
N ASP A 222 9.07 -0.70 -34.01
CA ASP A 222 8.31 -1.00 -35.22
C ASP A 222 6.86 -1.23 -34.81
N GLY A 223 5.99 -0.26 -35.11
CA GLY A 223 4.57 -0.37 -34.83
C GLY A 223 3.99 -1.64 -35.45
N VAL A 224 3.33 -2.47 -34.63
CA VAL A 224 2.65 -3.67 -35.12
C VAL A 224 1.48 -3.24 -36.01
N SER A 225 1.68 -3.27 -37.33
CA SER A 225 0.58 -3.22 -38.28
C SER A 225 -0.26 -4.47 -38.08
N SER A 226 -1.44 -4.30 -37.48
CA SER A 226 -2.49 -5.32 -37.50
C SER A 226 -2.93 -5.56 -38.94
N SER A 227 -2.43 -6.62 -39.56
CA SER A 227 -3.02 -7.20 -40.76
C SER A 227 -3.05 -8.72 -40.64
N ASP A 228 -4.23 -9.25 -40.99
CA ASP A 228 -4.64 -10.65 -41.18
C ASP A 228 -5.09 -11.38 -39.90
N SER A 229 -6.32 -11.89 -39.80
CA SER A 229 -7.17 -12.47 -40.85
C SER A 229 -8.66 -12.26 -40.59
N ALA A 230 -9.35 -11.72 -41.60
CA ALA A 230 -10.78 -11.90 -41.77
C ALA A 230 -11.08 -13.39 -42.05
N THR A 231 -12.09 -13.93 -41.37
CA THR A 231 -12.83 -15.10 -41.83
C THR A 231 -14.29 -14.85 -41.49
N THR A 232 -14.98 -14.25 -42.43
CA THR A 232 -16.45 -14.21 -42.46
C THR A 232 -16.91 -15.43 -43.24
N PRO A 233 -17.79 -16.30 -42.71
CA PRO A 233 -18.37 -17.38 -43.50
C PRO A 233 -19.32 -16.78 -44.54
N GLN A 234 -19.16 -17.19 -45.80
CA GLN A 234 -20.11 -16.91 -46.89
C GLN A 234 -21.48 -17.51 -46.54
N MET A 235 -22.50 -16.65 -46.44
CA MET A 235 -23.88 -17.08 -46.67
C MET A 235 -24.11 -17.08 -48.19
N GLN A 236 -24.41 -18.25 -48.73
CA GLN A 236 -24.92 -18.41 -50.09
C GLN A 236 -26.31 -17.77 -50.16
N ASP A 237 -26.39 -16.78 -51.04
CA ASP A 237 -27.59 -16.20 -51.60
C ASP A 237 -27.99 -17.08 -52.81
N ASP A 238 -28.97 -17.96 -52.63
CA ASP A 238 -29.68 -18.57 -53.74
C ASP A 238 -30.80 -17.62 -54.16
N GLY A 239 -30.52 -16.84 -55.20
CA GLY A 239 -31.51 -16.10 -55.98
C GLY A 239 -32.30 -17.02 -56.96
N PRO A 240 -33.03 -16.46 -57.93
CA PRO A 240 -34.48 -16.32 -57.86
C PRO A 240 -35.24 -17.19 -58.87
N GLU A 241 -36.48 -17.59 -58.53
CA GLU A 241 -37.69 -17.59 -59.36
C GLU A 241 -38.94 -17.81 -58.49
#